data_AF-X1NGB9-F1
#
_entry.id   AF-X1NGB9-F1
#
_cell.length_a   1.000
_cell.length_b   1.000
_cell.length_c   1.000
_cell.angle_alpha   90.00
_cell.angle_beta   90.00
_cell.angle_gamma   90.00
#
_symmetry.space_group_name_H-M   'P 1'
#
loop_
_entity.id
_entity.type
_entity.pdbx_description
1 polymer ?
#
loop_
_entity_poly.entity_id
_entity_poly.type
_entity_poly.pdbx_seq_one_letter_code
_entity_poly.pdbx_strand_id
1 'polypeptide(L)'
;GCILYTTLEPCPMCTSAAIWAKMKGIVFGAFKEDAQKNSGKDFSWRQIDISSKEIIAKGKPKLNLIEGFMREDCLNLFNLTK
;
A
#
# COMPACT_ATOMS: atom_id res chain seq x y z
N GLY A 1 -16.82 4.56 11.05
CA GLY A 1 -15.56 4.70 10.30
C GLY A 1 -15.17 3.37 9.72
N CYS A 2 -14.71 3.32 8.47
CA CYS A 2 -14.36 2.08 7.75
C CYS A 2 -12.85 1.85 7.74
N ILE A 3 -12.43 0.60 7.53
CA ILE A 3 -11.02 0.21 7.39
C ILE A 3 -10.78 -0.23 5.95
N LEU A 4 -9.73 0.30 5.32
CA LEU A 4 -9.30 -0.09 3.99
C LEU A 4 -8.39 -1.31 4.09
N TYR A 5 -8.77 -2.42 3.47
CA TYR A 5 -7.92 -3.61 3.34
C TYR A 5 -7.39 -3.68 1.91
N THR A 6 -6.07 -3.76 1.75
CA THR A 6 -5.41 -3.89 0.45
C THR A 6 -4.35 -4.99 0.46
N THR A 7 -4.12 -5.65 -0.67
CA THR A 7 -3.08 -6.67 -0.78
C THR A 7 -1.67 -6.08 -0.84
N LEU A 8 -1.53 -4.86 -1.39
CA LEU A 8 -0.30 -4.11 -1.48
C LEU A 8 -0.44 -2.77 -0.73
N GLU A 9 0.67 -2.26 -0.21
CA GLU A 9 0.78 -0.93 0.38
C GLU A 9 0.17 0.13 -0.57
N PRO A 10 -0.82 0.91 -0.12
CA PRO A 10 -1.44 1.91 -0.97
C PRO A 10 -0.45 2.99 -1.39
N CYS A 11 -0.53 3.37 -2.66
CA CYS A 11 0.33 4.43 -3.18
C CYS A 11 -0.04 5.80 -2.62
N PRO A 12 0.78 6.84 -2.84
CA PRO A 12 0.54 8.13 -2.24
C PRO A 12 -0.82 8.76 -2.52
N MET A 13 -1.35 8.51 -3.72
CA MET A 13 -2.70 8.90 -4.11
C MET A 13 -3.76 8.22 -3.23
N CYS A 14 -3.70 6.89 -3.11
CA CYS A 14 -4.67 6.10 -2.36
C CYS A 14 -4.62 6.40 -0.86
N THR A 15 -3.42 6.55 -0.30
CA THR A 15 -3.24 6.89 1.13
C THR A 15 -3.77 8.30 1.43
N SER A 16 -3.56 9.26 0.53
CA SER A 16 -4.13 10.61 0.67
C SER A 16 -5.65 10.59 0.57
N ALA A 17 -6.22 9.81 -0.37
CA ALA A 17 -7.66 9.65 -0.51
C ALA A 17 -8.30 9.03 0.75
N ALA A 18 -7.66 8.03 1.35
CA ALA A 18 -8.12 7.42 2.61
C ALA A 18 -8.13 8.42 3.78
N ILE A 19 -7.15 9.33 3.83
CA ILE A 19 -7.10 10.41 4.82
C ILE A 19 -8.27 11.38 4.60
N TRP A 20 -8.48 11.84 3.36
CA TRP A 20 -9.55 12.79 3.02
C TRP A 20 -10.95 12.21 3.22
N ALA A 21 -11.12 10.91 2.97
CA ALA A 21 -12.34 10.17 3.25
C ALA A 21 -12.58 9.93 4.76
N LYS A 22 -11.66 10.37 5.64
CA LYS A 22 -11.73 10.18 7.09
C LYS A 22 -11.92 8.71 7.48
N MET A 23 -11.18 7.81 6.82
CA MET A 23 -11.20 6.39 7.17
C MET A 23 -10.69 6.18 8.61
N LYS A 24 -11.00 5.02 9.19
CA LYS A 24 -10.49 4.65 10.52
C LYS A 24 -9.07 4.12 10.45
N GLY A 25 -8.72 3.46 9.35
CA GLY A 25 -7.40 2.88 9.18
C GLY A 25 -7.19 2.18 7.83
N ILE A 26 -5.96 1.74 7.61
CA ILE A 26 -5.49 0.99 6.45
C ILE A 26 -4.79 -0.28 6.98
N VAL A 27 -5.08 -1.41 6.34
CA VAL A 27 -4.40 -2.69 6.56
C VAL A 27 -3.88 -3.16 5.21
N PHE A 28 -2.57 -3.45 5.12
CA PHE A 28 -1.98 -3.97 3.88
C PHE A 28 -1.02 -5.14 4.12
N GLY A 29 -0.82 -5.96 3.08
CA GLY A 29 0.03 -7.16 3.14
C GLY A 29 1.44 -6.97 2.58
N ALA A 30 1.57 -6.85 1.26
CA ALA A 30 2.83 -6.63 0.58
C ALA A 30 3.26 -5.15 0.64
N PHE A 31 4.55 -4.88 0.58
CA PHE A 31 5.10 -3.54 0.62
C PHE A 31 5.42 -3.02 -0.78
N LYS A 32 5.53 -1.69 -0.95
CA LYS A 32 5.87 -1.10 -2.27
C LYS A 32 7.17 -1.67 -2.84
N GLU A 33 8.15 -2.03 -2.01
CA GLU A 33 9.43 -2.59 -2.45
C GLU A 33 9.25 -3.97 -3.10
N ASP A 34 8.23 -4.73 -2.67
CA ASP A 34 7.90 -6.01 -3.27
C ASP A 34 7.40 -5.81 -4.71
N ALA A 35 6.59 -4.77 -4.94
CA ALA A 35 6.13 -4.43 -6.29
C ALA A 35 7.27 -3.91 -7.18
N GLN A 36 8.23 -3.17 -6.63
CA GLN A 36 9.45 -2.75 -7.34
C GLN A 36 10.34 -3.93 -7.72
N LYS A 37 10.54 -4.90 -6.82
CA LYS A 37 11.33 -6.12 -7.10
C LYS A 37 10.71 -7.00 -8.18
N ASN A 38 9.38 -7.03 -8.25
CA ASN A 38 8.63 -7.76 -9.27
C ASN A 38 8.38 -6.92 -10.54
N SER A 39 9.03 -5.76 -10.68
CA SER A 39 9.03 -5.01 -11.95
C SER A 39 10.00 -5.65 -12.94
N GLY A 40 9.52 -5.89 -14.15
CA GLY A 40 10.28 -6.49 -15.25
C GLY A 40 10.49 -5.53 -16.43
N LYS A 41 11.01 -6.07 -17.54
CA LYS A 41 11.16 -5.31 -18.80
C LYS A 41 9.82 -4.89 -19.40
N ASP A 42 8.81 -5.76 -19.30
CA ASP A 42 7.49 -5.53 -19.89
C ASP A 42 6.56 -4.71 -18.98
N PHE A 43 6.82 -4.73 -17.66
CA PHE A 43 6.01 -4.03 -16.67
C PHE A 43 6.88 -3.32 -15.64
N SER A 44 6.89 -1.99 -15.68
CA SER A 44 7.57 -1.14 -14.70
C SER A 44 6.61 -0.58 -13.67
N TRP A 45 6.91 -0.78 -12.39
CA TRP A 45 6.19 -0.13 -11.30
C TRP A 45 6.56 1.36 -11.23
N ARG A 46 5.59 2.23 -11.46
CA ARG A 46 5.78 3.70 -11.61
C ARG A 46 5.18 4.49 -10.45
N GLN A 47 5.38 4.01 -9.23
CA GLN A 47 4.89 4.65 -8.01
C GLN A 47 5.90 5.66 -7.48
N ILE A 48 5.39 6.80 -6.96
CA ILE A 48 6.21 7.77 -6.22
C ILE A 48 6.75 7.11 -4.95
N ASP A 49 8.06 7.24 -4.73
CA ASP A 49 8.77 6.60 -3.63
C ASP A 49 8.51 7.28 -2.27
N ILE A 50 7.27 7.18 -1.79
CA ILE A 50 6.82 7.68 -0.50
C ILE A 50 5.95 6.59 0.12
N SER A 51 6.28 6.20 1.36
CA SER A 51 5.51 5.19 2.09
C SER A 51 4.16 5.72 2.57
N SER A 52 3.21 4.81 2.78
CA SER A 52 1.92 5.13 3.41
C SER A 52 2.10 5.76 4.78
N LYS A 53 3.10 5.30 5.54
CA LYS A 53 3.44 5.80 6.87
C LYS A 53 3.85 7.27 6.84
N GLU A 54 4.68 7.68 5.87
CA GLU A 54 5.08 9.08 5.71
C GLU A 54 3.90 10.01 5.42
N ILE A 55 2.95 9.55 4.61
CA ILE A 55 1.77 10.34 4.22
C ILE A 55 0.83 10.47 5.41
N ILE A 56 0.59 9.37 6.14
CA ILE A 56 -0.20 9.42 7.37
C ILE A 56 0.48 10.32 8.40
N ALA A 57 1.81 10.32 8.50
CA ALA A 57 2.56 11.21 9.39
C ALA A 57 2.42 12.69 9.02
N LYS A 58 2.26 13.03 7.73
CA LYS A 58 2.07 14.41 7.25
C LYS A 58 0.60 14.85 7.16
N GLY A 59 -0.34 13.92 7.04
CA GLY A 59 -1.77 14.21 6.87
C GLY A 59 -2.56 14.32 8.19
N LYS A 60 -3.81 14.83 8.06
CA LYS A 60 -4.84 14.84 9.11
C LYS A 60 -6.21 14.51 8.48
N PRO A 61 -7.08 13.72 9.14
CA PRO A 61 -6.88 13.03 10.42
C PRO A 61 -5.84 11.90 10.35
N LYS A 62 -5.35 11.44 11.50
CA LYS A 62 -4.46 10.26 11.57
C LYS A 62 -5.27 9.00 11.36
N LEU A 63 -4.73 8.10 10.53
CA LEU A 63 -5.28 6.77 10.28
C LEU A 63 -4.50 5.74 11.10
N ASN A 64 -5.18 4.71 11.58
CA ASN A 64 -4.51 3.52 12.11
C ASN A 64 -3.90 2.74 10.93
N LEU A 65 -2.63 2.36 11.02
CA LEU A 65 -1.94 1.61 9.98
C LEU A 65 -1.52 0.24 10.52
N ILE A 66 -1.87 -0.82 9.80
CA ILE A 66 -1.40 -2.19 10.04
C ILE A 66 -0.67 -2.64 8.78
N GLU A 67 0.59 -3.03 8.95
CA GLU A 67 1.52 -3.37 7.88
C GLU A 67 1.79 -4.88 7.89
N GLY A 68 1.98 -5.52 6.73
CA GLY A 68 2.38 -6.93 6.66
C GLY A 68 1.29 -7.97 6.93
N PHE A 69 0.00 -7.62 6.84
CA PHE A 69 -1.10 -8.55 7.06
C PHE A 69 -1.17 -9.62 5.95
N MET A 70 -1.06 -10.90 6.32
CA MET A 70 -1.00 -12.03 5.36
C MET A 70 0.07 -11.80 4.27
N ARG A 71 1.26 -11.34 4.66
CA ARG A 71 2.32 -10.94 3.72
C ARG A 71 2.70 -12.04 2.73
N GLU A 72 2.85 -13.28 3.20
CA GLU A 72 3.23 -14.41 2.33
C GLU A 72 2.20 -14.65 1.22
N ASP A 73 0.91 -14.66 1.56
CA ASP A 73 -0.18 -14.79 0.59
C ASP A 73 -0.20 -13.62 -0.40
N CYS A 74 0.03 -12.39 0.08
CA CYS A 74 0.07 -11.21 -0.77
C CYS A 74 1.29 -11.21 -1.70
N LEU A 75 2.44 -11.73 -1.25
CA LEU A 75 3.63 -11.90 -2.09
C LEU A 75 3.42 -12.92 -3.21
N ASN A 76 2.70 -14.00 -2.92
CA ASN A 76 2.40 -15.04 -3.91
C ASN A 76 1.55 -14.53 -5.09
N LEU A 77 0.80 -13.42 -4.91
CA LEU A 77 0.03 -12.79 -5.98
C LEU A 77 0.90 -12.12 -7.06
N PHE A 78 2.16 -11.82 -6.79
CA PHE A 78 3.07 -11.25 -7.79
C PHE A 78 3.56 -12.27 -8.83
N ASN A 79 3.29 -13.57 -8.64
CA ASN A 79 3.72 -14.64 -9.56
C ASN A 79 2.90 -14.72 -10.87
N LEU A 80 2.01 -13.76 -11.16
CA LEU A 80 1.13 -13.77 -12.33
C LEU A 80 1.84 -13.51 -13.67
N THR A 81 3.15 -13.26 -13.66
CA THR A 81 3.97 -12.94 -14.85
C THR A 81 5.04 -13.98 -15.20
N LYS A 82 4.97 -15.20 -14.65
CA LYS A 82 5.79 -16.32 -15.15
C LYS A 82 5.25 -16.88 -16.46
#